data_AF-A0A2M8KQZ3-F1
#
_entry.id   AF-A0A2M8KQZ3-F1
#
_cell.length_a   1.000
_cell.length_b   1.000
_cell.length_c   1.000
_cell.angle_alpha   90.00
_cell.angle_beta   90.00
_cell.angle_gamma   90.00
#
_symmetry.space_group_name_H-M   'P 1'
#
loop_
_entity.id
_entity.type
_entity.pdbx_description
1 polymer ?
#
loop_
_entity_poly.entity_id
_entity_poly.type
_entity_poly.pdbx_seq_one_letter_code
_entity_poly.pdbx_strand_id
1 'polypeptide(L)' 'IPLDIIFLSGEKEVVGIIEADPCEADPCPFLSPGVPAQYVIEINQGLSKEWGIVPGTQAEFLLESI' A
#
# COMPACT_ATOMS: atom_id res chain seq x y z
N ILE A 1 0.81 12.05 9.33
CA ILE A 1 -0.11 11.09 9.97
C ILE A 1 0.42 9.68 9.74
N PRO A 2 0.19 8.72 10.64
CA PRO A 2 0.49 7.32 10.36
C PRO A 2 -0.39 6.76 9.25
N LEU A 3 0.16 5.91 8.41
CA LEU A 3 -0.48 5.38 7.21
C LEU A 3 -0.38 3.85 7.13
N ASP A 4 -1.37 3.21 6.51
CA ASP A 4 -1.19 1.90 5.91
C ASP A 4 -0.81 2.09 4.44
N ILE A 5 0.34 1.55 4.04
CA ILE A 5 0.82 1.53 2.66
C ILE A 5 0.50 0.16 2.08
N ILE A 6 -0.47 0.13 1.17
CA ILE A 6 -0.97 -1.09 0.53
C ILE A 6 -0.35 -1.19 -0.86
N PHE A 7 0.49 -2.20 -1.06
CA PHE A 7 1.14 -2.48 -2.33
C PHE A 7 0.30 -3.44 -3.17
N LEU A 8 0.11 -3.10 -4.45
CA LEU A 8 -0.64 -3.93 -5.40
C LEU A 8 0.26 -4.44 -6.53
N SER A 9 0.01 -5.67 -7.00
CA SER A 9 0.58 -6.20 -8.24
C SER A 9 0.03 -5.47 -9.47
N GLY A 10 0.56 -5.77 -10.65
CA GLY A 10 -0.01 -5.24 -11.89
C GLY A 10 -1.41 -5.77 -12.24
N GLU A 11 -1.80 -6.87 -11.61
CA GLU A 11 -3.17 -7.41 -11.68
C GLU A 11 -4.08 -6.80 -10.60
N LYS A 12 -3.59 -5.80 -9.85
CA LYS A 12 -4.30 -5.07 -8.78
C LYS A 12 -4.65 -5.94 -7.56
N GLU A 13 -3.92 -7.03 -7.36
CA GLU A 13 -3.98 -7.85 -6.16
C GLU A 13 -3.07 -7.25 -5.08
N VAL A 14 -3.51 -7.19 -3.83
CA VAL A 14 -2.67 -6.80 -2.70
C VAL A 14 -1.54 -7.82 -2.53
N VAL A 15 -0.30 -7.34 -2.59
CA VAL A 15 0.91 -8.17 -2.41
C VAL A 15 1.66 -7.87 -1.11
N GLY A 16 1.34 -6.76 -0.45
CA GLY A 16 1.92 -6.41 0.84
C GLY A 16 1.23 -5.20 1.47
N ILE A 17 1.28 -5.12 2.79
CA ILE A 17 0.76 -4.00 3.57
C ILE A 17 1.82 -3.65 4.61
N ILE A 18 2.18 -2.37 4.71
CA ILE A 18 3.14 -1.87 5.70
C ILE A 18 2.50 -0.70 6.44
N GLU A 19 2.48 -0.78 7.76
CA GLU A 19 2.17 0.38 8.60
C GLU A 19 3.40 1.30 8.64
N ALA A 20 3.20 2.59 8.35
CA ALA A 20 4.25 3.58 8.22
C ALA A 20 3.97 4.78 9.11
N ASP A 21 4.94 5.14 9.94
CA ASP A 21 4.94 6.40 10.67
C ASP A 21 5.42 7.56 9.79
N PRO A 22 5.06 8.81 10.12
CA PRO A 22 5.61 9.99 9.47
C PRO A 22 7.14 9.97 9.45
N CYS A 23 7.72 10.39 8.33
CA CYS A 23 9.17 10.56 8.25
C CYS A 23 9.60 11.82 9.02
N GLU A 24 10.44 11.63 10.04
CA GLU A 24 10.91 12.72 10.92
C GLU A 24 12.17 13.42 10.38
N ALA A 25 12.98 12.74 9.57
CA ALA A 25 14.20 13.30 8.99
C ALA A 25 14.65 12.53 7.73
N ASP A 26 15.25 13.25 6.77
CA ASP A 26 15.86 12.65 5.59
C ASP A 26 17.22 12.00 5.92
N PRO A 27 17.53 10.82 5.32
CA PRO A 27 16.70 10.07 4.39
C PRO A 27 15.59 9.27 5.09
N CYS A 28 14.39 9.29 4.52
CA CYS A 28 13.28 8.49 5.01
C CYS A 28 13.53 6.97 4.85
N PRO A 29 12.89 6.13 5.70
CA PRO A 29 12.93 4.68 5.53
C PRO A 29 12.44 4.26 4.15
N PHE A 30 13.16 3.33 3.52
CA PHE A 30 12.69 2.70 2.29
C PHE A 30 11.65 1.62 2.62
N LEU A 31 10.42 1.81 2.12
CA LEU A 31 9.30 0.90 2.37
C LEU A 31 9.07 0.06 1.11
N SER A 32 9.20 -1.27 1.25
CA SER A 32 9.08 -2.21 0.15
C SER A 32 8.42 -3.50 0.62
N PRO A 33 7.49 -4.09 -0.17
CA PRO A 33 6.86 -5.35 0.16
C PRO A 33 7.78 -6.56 -0.11
N GLY A 34 9.01 -6.35 -0.61
CA GLY A 34 9.98 -7.42 -0.93
C GLY A 34 9.61 -8.26 -2.16
N VAL A 35 8.49 -7.93 -2.82
CA VAL A 35 7.95 -8.59 -4.01
C VAL A 35 7.59 -7.54 -5.08
N PRO A 36 7.46 -7.92 -6.36
CA PRO A 36 7.03 -6.99 -7.40
C PRO A 36 5.68 -6.34 -7.07
N ALA A 37 5.65 -5.01 -7.07
CA ALA A 37 4.45 -4.20 -6.94
C ALA A 37 4.45 -3.13 -8.04
N GLN A 38 3.26 -2.79 -8.54
CA GLN A 38 3.07 -1.77 -9.57
C GLN A 38 2.33 -0.54 -9.04
N TYR A 39 1.48 -0.69 -8.04
CA TYR A 39 0.70 0.41 -7.47
C TYR A 39 0.82 0.45 -5.95
N VAL A 40 0.55 1.63 -5.39
CA VAL A 40 0.47 1.88 -3.94
C VAL A 40 -0.82 2.64 -3.65
N ILE A 41 -1.55 2.21 -2.62
CA ILE A 41 -2.67 2.93 -2.01
C ILE A 41 -2.27 3.29 -0.58
N GLU A 42 -2.38 4.57 -0.22
CA GLU A 42 -2.13 5.06 1.12
C GLU A 42 -3.46 5.41 1.79
N ILE A 43 -3.71 4.84 2.96
CA ILE A 43 -4.86 5.16 3.82
C ILE A 43 -4.41 5.40 5.25
N ASN A 44 -5.27 5.93 6.12
CA ASN A 44 -4.93 6.10 7.53
C ASN A 44 -4.59 4.75 8.19
N GLN A 45 -3.58 4.74 9.07
CA GLN A 45 -3.12 3.53 9.74
C GLN A 45 -4.26 2.77 10.44
N GLY A 46 -4.25 1.46 10.31
CA GLY A 46 -5.19 0.53 10.94
C GLY A 46 -6.49 0.30 10.16
N LEU A 47 -6.78 1.10 9.14
CA LEU A 47 -7.98 0.91 8.31
C LEU A 47 -7.90 -0.38 7.47
N SER A 48 -6.70 -0.78 7.03
CA SER A 48 -6.53 -2.06 6.32
C SER A 48 -6.99 -3.24 7.16
N LYS A 49 -6.63 -3.24 8.45
CA LYS A 49 -7.04 -4.24 9.43
C LYS A 49 -8.54 -4.14 9.75
N GLU A 50 -9.06 -2.94 9.92
CA GLU A 50 -10.49 -2.71 10.19
C GLU A 50 -11.36 -3.25 9.05
N TRP A 51 -10.95 -3.04 7.80
CA TRP A 51 -11.70 -3.44 6.61
C TRP A 51 -11.36 -4.85 6.11
N GLY A 52 -10.44 -5.55 6.78
CA GLY A 52 -10.05 -6.92 6.42
C GLY A 52 -9.27 -7.02 5.09
N ILE A 53 -8.55 -5.96 4.71
CA ILE A 53 -7.67 -5.96 3.54
C ILE A 53 -6.41 -6.76 3.91
N VAL A 54 -6.09 -7.75 3.08
CA VAL A 54 -4.98 -8.68 3.28
C VAL A 54 -4.31 -9.00 1.93
N PRO A 55 -3.09 -9.57 1.91
CA PRO A 55 -2.55 -10.12 0.68
C PRO A 55 -3.54 -11.08 0.00
N GLY A 56 -3.74 -10.92 -1.31
CA GLY A 56 -4.80 -11.59 -2.07
C GLY A 56 -6.11 -10.80 -2.22
N THR A 57 -6.31 -9.71 -1.49
CA THR A 57 -7.47 -8.81 -1.73
C THR A 57 -7.35 -8.14 -3.10
N GLN A 58 -8.46 -8.08 -3.84
CA GLN A 58 -8.51 -7.46 -5.16
C GLN A 58 -8.94 -5.99 -5.07
N ALA A 59 -8.16 -5.10 -5.70
CA ALA A 59 -8.55 -3.70 -5.90
C ALA A 59 -9.15 -3.51 -7.30
N GLU A 60 -10.12 -2.61 -7.41
CA GLU A 60 -10.73 -2.19 -8.68
C GLU A 60 -10.58 -0.69 -8.88
N PHE A 61 -9.95 -0.31 -9.98
CA PHE A 61 -9.87 1.07 -10.46
C PHE A 61 -9.58 1.07 -11.96
N LEU A 62 -9.98 2.14 -12.65
CA LEU A 62 -9.64 2.35 -14.05
C LEU A 62 -8.41 3.25 -14.14
N LEU A 63 -7.53 2.94 -15.08
CA LEU A 63 -6.46 3.85 -15.49
C LEU A 63 -6.91 4.46 -16.80
N GLU A 64 -7.13 5.78 -16.80
CA GLU A 64 -7.36 6.50 -18.03
C GLU A 64 -6.02 6.68 -18.76
N SER A 65 -6.00 6.33 -20.03
CA SER A 65 -4.89 6.69 -20.92
C SER A 65 -4.94 8.20 -21.12
N ILE A 66 -3.91 8.91 -20.64
CA ILE A 66 -3.68 10.33 -20.90
C ILE A 66 -3.47 10.56 -22.40
#